data_AF-A0A328W9A0-F1
#
_entry.id   AF-A0A328W9A0-F1
#
_cell.length_a   1.000
_cell.length_b   1.000
_cell.length_c   1.000
_cell.angle_alpha   90.00
_cell.angle_beta   90.00
_cell.angle_gamma   90.00
#
_symmetry.space_group_name_H-M   'P 1'
#
loop_
_entity.id
_entity.type
_entity.pdbx_description
1 polymer ?
#
loop_
_entity_poly.entity_id
_entity_poly.type
_entity_poly.pdbx_seq_one_letter_code
_entity_poly.pdbx_strand_id
1 'polypeptide(L)' 'MLTGWKLSVLGILVVGVTGIVASITGLIEPGRAIALFVVFVLFIGALELLERIKSRRKKKGEVRSSK' A
#
# COMPACT_ATOMS: atom_id res chain seq x y z
N MET A 1 -4.32 -14.71 -0.81
CA MET A 1 -4.27 -13.46 -1.59
C MET A 1 -2.81 -13.25 -1.92
N LEU A 2 -2.48 -12.98 -3.18
CA LEU A 2 -1.08 -12.75 -3.62
C LEU A 2 -0.41 -11.84 -2.57
N THR A 3 0.70 -12.32 -2.02
CA THR A 3 1.09 -12.12 -0.63
C THR A 3 1.83 -10.81 -0.35
N GLY A 4 1.43 -10.14 0.74
CA GLY A 4 2.16 -9.32 1.74
C GLY A 4 3.42 -8.55 1.34
N TRP A 5 3.50 -7.28 1.77
CA TRP A 5 4.57 -6.28 1.63
C TRP A 5 5.20 -6.10 0.24
N LYS A 6 5.60 -7.17 -0.44
CA LYS A 6 6.16 -7.19 -1.80
C LYS A 6 5.22 -6.55 -2.83
N LEU A 7 3.91 -6.82 -2.80
CA LEU A 7 2.95 -6.17 -3.70
C LEU A 7 2.76 -4.69 -3.38
N SER A 8 2.75 -4.34 -2.09
CA SER A 8 2.71 -2.94 -1.65
C SER A 8 3.92 -2.17 -2.16
N VAL A 9 5.12 -2.75 -2.05
CA VAL A 9 6.37 -2.19 -2.58
C VAL A 9 6.34 -2.10 -4.11
N LEU A 10 5.85 -3.15 -4.79
CA LEU A 10 5.75 -3.17 -6.26
C LEU A 10 4.78 -2.08 -6.75
N GLY A 11 3.64 -1.91 -6.09
CA GLY A 11 2.66 -0.87 -6.39
C GLY A 11 3.23 0.53 -6.18
N ILE A 12 3.94 0.75 -5.07
CA ILE A 12 4.62 2.03 -4.80
C ILE A 12 5.68 2.33 -5.86
N LEU A 13 6.46 1.34 -6.30
CA LEU A 13 7.45 1.51 -7.35
C LEU A 13 6.80 1.86 -8.70
N VAL A 14 5.79 1.08 -9.13
CA VAL A 14 5.11 1.32 -10.41
C VAL A 14 4.46 2.70 -10.41
N VAL A 15 3.67 3.03 -9.39
CA VAL A 15 2.98 4.33 -9.30
C VAL A 15 3.98 5.47 -9.17
N GLY A 16 5.10 5.28 -8.46
CA GLY A 16 6.16 6.27 -8.33
C GLY A 16 6.82 6.59 -9.66
N VAL A 17 7.22 5.56 -10.42
CA VAL A 17 7.81 5.74 -11.77
C VAL A 17 6.79 6.39 -12.70
N THR A 18 5.54 5.92 -12.70
CA THR A 18 4.48 6.52 -13.53
C THR A 18 4.23 7.98 -13.17
N GLY A 19 4.25 8.35 -11.88
CA GLY A 19 4.08 9.73 -11.44
C GLY A 19 5.22 10.63 -11.92
N ILE A 20 6.46 10.14 -11.90
CA ILE A 20 7.62 10.85 -12.45
C ILE A 20 7.45 11.05 -13.95
N VAL A 21 7.15 9.97 -14.69
CA VAL A 21 6.95 10.03 -16.16
C VAL A 21 5.83 11.00 -16.53
N ALA A 22 4.69 10.94 -15.82
CA ALA A 22 3.57 11.84 -16.06
C ALA A 22 3.93 13.31 -15.78
N SER A 23 4.77 13.56 -14.78
CA SER A 23 5.21 14.93 -14.44
C SER A 23 6.15 15.48 -15.51
N ILE A 24 7.11 14.68 -16.01
CA ILE A 24 8.05 15.13 -17.05
C ILE A 24 7.39 15.31 -18.42
N THR A 25 6.34 14.55 -18.72
CA THR A 25 5.56 14.72 -19.96
C THR A 25 4.53 15.85 -19.89
N GLY A 26 4.44 16.56 -18.74
CA GLY A 26 3.49 17.66 -18.55
C GLY A 26 2.02 17.21 -18.41
N LEU A 27 1.77 15.92 -18.16
CA LEU A 27 0.40 15.41 -17.94
C LEU A 27 -0.18 15.86 -16.60
N ILE A 28 0.68 16.13 -15.62
CA ILE A 28 0.29 16.56 -14.29
C ILE A 28 1.33 17.53 -13.71
N GLU A 29 0.88 18.53 -12.95
CA GLU A 29 1.77 19.40 -12.20
C GLU A 29 2.55 18.60 -11.14
N PRO A 30 3.87 18.81 -10.98
CA PRO A 30 4.69 18.06 -10.03
C PRO A 30 4.15 18.09 -8.59
N GLY A 31 3.64 19.24 -8.14
CA GLY A 31 3.05 19.38 -6.81
C GLY A 31 1.81 18.49 -6.60
N ARG A 32 0.95 18.38 -7.62
CA ARG A 32 -0.23 17.49 -7.58
C ARG A 32 0.19 16.02 -7.61
N ALA A 33 1.17 15.67 -8.45
CA ALA A 33 1.69 14.32 -8.53
C ALA A 33 2.26 13.83 -7.18
N ILE A 34 3.03 14.69 -6.50
CA ILE A 34 3.57 14.42 -5.16
C ILE A 34 2.42 14.23 -4.16
N ALA A 35 1.45 15.12 -4.13
CA ALA A 35 0.31 15.02 -3.20
C ALA A 35 -0.47 13.71 -3.39
N LEU A 36 -0.78 13.34 -4.64
CA LEU A 36 -1.47 12.09 -4.96
C LEU A 36 -0.63 10.86 -4.59
N PHE A 37 0.68 10.91 -4.83
CA PHE A 37 1.58 9.83 -4.45
C PHE A 37 1.65 9.63 -2.94
N VAL A 38 1.71 10.72 -2.16
CA VAL A 38 1.70 10.65 -0.68
C VAL A 38 0.39 10.02 -0.18
N VAL A 39 -0.76 10.44 -0.71
CA VAL A 39 -2.06 9.85 -0.34
C VAL A 39 -2.11 8.36 -0.67
N PHE A 40 -1.59 7.97 -1.84
CA PHE A 40 -1.49 6.57 -2.24
C PHE A 40 -0.64 5.75 -1.26
N VAL A 41 0.55 6.24 -0.89
CA VAL A 41 1.42 5.56 0.08
C VAL A 41 0.75 5.42 1.44
N LEU A 42 0.06 6.46 1.92
CA LEU A 42 -0.70 6.41 3.18
C LEU A 42 -1.83 5.36 3.11
N PHE A 43 -2.53 5.29 1.98
CA PHE A 43 -3.60 4.30 1.75
C PHE A 43 -3.06 2.86 1.78
N ILE A 44 -1.96 2.60 1.07
CA ILE A 44 -1.28 1.31 1.09
C ILE A 44 -0.81 0.96 2.51
N GLY A 45 -0.25 1.94 3.23
CA GLY A 45 0.14 1.76 4.63
C GLY A 45 -1.02 1.37 5.54
N ALA A 46 -2.19 2.00 5.37
CA ALA A 46 -3.40 1.67 6.12
C ALA A 46 -3.90 0.25 5.83
N LEU A 47 -3.86 -0.19 4.56
CA LEU A 47 -4.21 -1.56 4.17
C LEU A 47 -3.27 -2.59 4.79
N GLU A 48 -1.97 -2.35 4.76
CA GLU A 48 -0.96 -3.22 5.38
C GLU A 48 -1.19 -3.32 6.90
N LEU A 49 -1.55 -2.20 7.54
CA LEU A 49 -1.86 -2.14 8.97
C LEU A 49 -3.13 -2.96 9.31
N LEU A 50 -4.19 -2.83 8.50
CA LEU A 50 -5.42 -3.60 8.63
C LEU A 50 -5.16 -5.10 8.48
N GLU A 51 -4.36 -5.49 7.48
CA GLU A 51 -4.00 -6.88 7.23
C GLU A 51 -3.18 -7.47 8.40
N ARG A 52 -2.26 -6.66 8.95
CA ARG A 52 -1.49 -7.03 10.15
C ARG A 52 -2.36 -7.20 11.39
N ILE A 53 -3.37 -6.35 11.58
CA ILE A 53 -4.35 -6.49 12.68
C ILE A 53 -5.21 -7.76 12.47
N LYS A 54 -5.70 -7.99 11.25
CA LYS A 54 -6.52 -9.16 10.91
C LYS A 54 -5.76 -10.47 11.12
N SER A 55 -4.49 -10.52 10.72
CA SER A 55 -3.59 -11.67 10.95
C SER A 55 -3.43 -11.98 12.44
N ARG A 56 -3.22 -10.95 13.28
CA ARG A 56 -3.15 -11.14 14.75
C ARG A 56 -4.46 -11.64 15.34
N ARG A 57 -5.62 -11.16 14.87
CA ARG A 57 -6.94 -11.64 15.33
C ARG A 57 -7.19 -13.09 14.96
N LYS A 58 -6.83 -13.50 13.74
CA LYS A 58 -7.01 -14.89 13.27
C LYS A 58 -6.20 -15.87 14.12
N LYS A 59 -4.95 -15.52 14.45
CA LYS A 59 -4.07 -16.31 15.33
C LYS A 59 -4.63 -16.48 16.76
N LYS A 60 -5.39 -15.51 17.27
CA LYS A 60 -5.99 -15.56 18.63
C LYS A 60 -7.28 -16.40 18.68
N GLY A 61 -7.99 -16.55 17.56
CA GLY A 61 -9.18 -17.39 17.45
C GLY A 61 -8.86 -18.89 17.42
N GLU A 62 -7.80 -19.28 16.73
CA GLU A 62 -7.33 -20.68 16.65
C GLU A 62 -6.88 -21.22 18.02
N VAL A 63 -6.17 -20.41 18.82
CA VAL A 63 -5.69 -20.81 20.15
C VAL A 63 -6.85 -21.04 21.15
N ARG A 64 -8.02 -20.45 20.91
CA ARG A 64 -9.20 -20.59 21.77
C ARG A 64 -10.08 -21.80 21.44
N SER A 65 -9.96 -22.37 20.25
CA SER A 65 -10.74 -23.55 19.82
C SER A 65 -10.06 -24.88 20.14
N SER A 66 -8.83 -24.86 20.67
CA SER A 66 -8.03 -26.04 20.99
C SER A 66 -7.93 -26.30 22.50
N LYS A 67 -8.80 -25.70 23.32
CA LYS A 67 -8.83 -25.86 24.77
C LYS A 67 -10.16 -26.41 25.24
#